data_AF-A0A356KQP7-F1
#
_entry.id   AF-A0A356KQP7-F1
#
_cell.length_a   1.000
_cell.length_b   1.000
_cell.length_c   1.000
_cell.angle_alpha   90.00
_cell.angle_beta   90.00
_cell.angle_gamma   90.00
#
_symmetry.space_group_name_H-M   'P 1'
#
loop_
_entity.id
_entity.type
_entity.pdbx_description
1 polymer ?
#
loop_
_entity_poly.entity_id
_entity_poly.type
_entity_poly.pdbx_seq_one_letter_code
_entity_poly.pdbx_strand_id
1 'polypeptide(L)'
;MIGAFLVLVAHQGSLLGIERSFSPSSKDLAGVAEVRDLIRRRWVEAPKPGQLLDGALKGMASTLDPFSEFISAEQLQQFEESTTGRFGGLGVWIQVEEGLVVVISPIEGTPAWEAGLLPGDKIHAVDGKPCEFASVS
;
A
#
# COMPACT_ATOMS: atom_id res chain seq x y z
N MET A 1 -10.88 -12.99 24.98
CA MET A 1 -11.59 -12.40 23.82
C MET A 1 -10.77 -12.73 22.59
N ILE A 2 -11.30 -13.58 21.71
CA ILE A 2 -10.62 -13.98 20.47
C ILE A 2 -11.04 -12.94 19.43
N GLY A 3 -10.14 -12.01 19.10
CA GLY A 3 -10.38 -10.99 18.06
C GLY A 3 -10.32 -11.65 16.69
N ALA A 4 -11.43 -11.63 15.96
CA ALA A 4 -11.46 -12.05 14.57
C ALA A 4 -10.80 -10.95 13.72
N PHE A 5 -9.64 -11.23 13.16
CA PHE A 5 -8.93 -10.33 12.25
C PHE A 5 -9.52 -10.54 10.84
N LEU A 6 -10.41 -9.65 10.40
CA LEU A 6 -11.03 -9.74 9.08
C LEU A 6 -10.16 -9.02 8.05
N VAL A 7 -9.25 -9.76 7.41
CA VAL A 7 -8.49 -9.26 6.26
C VAL A 7 -9.33 -9.50 5.01
N LEU A 8 -9.90 -8.44 4.44
CA LEU A 8 -10.69 -8.51 3.22
C LEU A 8 -9.76 -8.44 2.00
N VAL A 9 -9.18 -9.59 1.63
CA VAL A 9 -8.43 -9.76 0.38
C VAL A 9 -9.40 -10.21 -0.71
N ALA A 10 -9.49 -9.46 -1.79
CA ALA A 10 -10.30 -9.83 -2.95
C ALA A 10 -9.61 -10.97 -3.72
N HIS A 11 -9.83 -12.22 -3.30
CA HIS A 11 -9.44 -13.41 -4.05
C HIS A 11 -10.68 -14.25 -4.38
N GLN A 12 -10.85 -14.59 -5.66
CA GLN A 12 -11.93 -15.42 -6.17
C GLN A 12 -11.76 -16.86 -5.64
N GLY A 13 -12.32 -17.15 -4.46
CA GLY A 13 -12.22 -18.46 -3.83
C GLY A 13 -13.23 -18.62 -2.69
N SER A 14 -14.31 -19.33 -2.98
CA SER A 14 -15.45 -19.56 -2.09
C SER A 14 -15.05 -20.31 -0.81
N LEU A 15 -15.39 -19.74 0.36
CA LEU A 15 -15.42 -20.44 1.65
C LEU A 15 -16.76 -20.15 2.34
N LEU A 16 -17.46 -21.24 2.72
CA LEU A 16 -18.70 -21.22 3.49
C LEU A 16 -18.56 -20.34 4.74
N GLY A 17 -19.28 -19.22 4.77
CA GLY A 17 -19.41 -18.33 5.92
C GLY A 17 -20.75 -17.61 5.83
N ILE A 18 -21.39 -17.38 6.97
CA ILE A 18 -22.69 -16.71 7.10
C ILE A 18 -22.70 -15.42 6.26
N GLU A 19 -23.37 -15.42 5.11
CA GLU A 19 -23.62 -14.19 4.37
C GLU A 19 -24.69 -13.39 5.12
N ARG A 20 -24.26 -12.53 6.05
CA ARG A 20 -25.07 -11.35 6.33
C ARG A 20 -25.04 -10.52 5.06
N SER A 21 -26.12 -10.59 4.29
CA SER A 21 -26.29 -9.76 3.09
C SER A 21 -26.30 -8.29 3.49
N PHE A 22 -25.13 -7.65 3.48
CA PHE A 22 -25.05 -6.20 3.47
C PHE A 22 -25.42 -5.74 2.05
N SER A 23 -26.69 -5.38 1.87
CA SER A 23 -27.18 -4.76 0.64
C SER A 23 -27.40 -3.29 0.93
N PRO A 24 -26.47 -2.39 0.57
CA PRO A 24 -26.68 -0.96 0.73
C PRO A 24 -27.91 -0.54 -0.08
N SER A 25 -28.77 0.27 0.52
CA SER A 25 -29.95 0.80 -0.18
C SER A 25 -29.49 1.69 -1.34
N SER A 26 -30.30 1.78 -2.39
CA SER A 26 -30.06 2.75 -3.47
C SER A 26 -29.97 4.20 -2.95
N LYS A 27 -30.61 4.51 -1.81
CA LYS A 27 -30.50 5.80 -1.12
C LYS A 27 -29.14 6.02 -0.48
N ASP A 28 -28.54 4.98 0.10
CA ASP A 28 -27.23 5.07 0.76
C ASP A 28 -26.14 5.37 -0.27
N LEU A 29 -26.20 4.70 -1.42
CA LEU A 29 -25.30 4.95 -2.54
C LEU A 29 -25.50 6.34 -3.16
N ALA A 30 -26.75 6.83 -3.21
CA ALA A 30 -27.04 8.17 -3.69
C ALA A 30 -26.41 9.26 -2.80
N GLY A 31 -26.45 9.10 -1.47
CA GLY A 31 -25.82 10.03 -0.54
C GLY A 31 -24.30 10.12 -0.72
N VAL A 32 -23.63 8.98 -0.89
CA VAL A 32 -22.17 8.95 -1.17
C VAL A 32 -21.84 9.66 -2.49
N ALA A 33 -22.65 9.43 -3.54
CA ALA A 33 -22.46 10.07 -4.84
C ALA A 33 -22.67 11.60 -4.78
N GLU A 34 -23.67 12.06 -4.02
CA GLU A 34 -23.94 13.49 -3.84
C GLU A 34 -22.79 14.21 -3.14
N VAL A 35 -22.28 13.64 -2.04
CA VAL A 35 -21.14 14.21 -1.31
C VAL A 35 -19.89 14.25 -2.17
N ARG A 36 -19.60 13.17 -2.91
CA ARG A 36 -18.48 13.12 -3.87
C ARG A 36 -18.59 14.24 -4.91
N ASP A 37 -19.77 14.43 -5.48
CA ASP A 37 -19.99 15.45 -6.52
C ASP A 37 -19.94 16.86 -5.95
N LEU A 38 -20.39 17.08 -4.71
CA LEU A 38 -20.25 18.35 -4.01
C LEU A 38 -18.77 18.72 -3.80
N ILE A 39 -17.95 17.76 -3.33
CA ILE A 39 -16.52 17.95 -3.15
C ILE A 39 -15.86 18.32 -4.47
N ARG A 40 -16.14 17.58 -5.55
CA ARG A 40 -15.57 17.87 -6.88
C ARG A 40 -15.92 19.27 -7.41
N ARG A 41 -17.10 19.81 -7.06
CA ARG A 41 -17.59 21.11 -7.57
C ARG A 41 -17.18 22.30 -6.71
N ARG A 42 -16.95 22.09 -5.41
CA ARG A 42 -16.79 23.18 -4.42
C ARG A 42 -15.41 23.22 -3.78
N TRP A 43 -14.64 22.15 -3.82
CA TRP A 43 -13.31 22.13 -3.23
C TRP A 43 -12.31 22.90 -4.08
N VAL A 44 -11.34 23.54 -3.42
CA VAL A 44 -10.37 24.45 -4.04
C VAL A 44 -9.44 23.72 -5.03
N GLU A 45 -9.12 22.47 -4.75
CA GLU A 45 -8.28 21.61 -5.59
C GLU A 45 -9.01 20.32 -5.98
N ALA A 46 -8.81 19.81 -7.19
CA ALA A 46 -9.39 18.53 -7.55
C ALA A 46 -8.67 17.40 -6.78
N PRO A 47 -9.40 16.51 -6.06
CA PRO A 47 -8.78 15.37 -5.41
C PRO A 47 -8.19 14.41 -6.46
N LYS A 48 -7.17 13.67 -6.07
CA LYS A 48 -6.54 12.68 -6.94
C LYS A 48 -7.55 11.58 -7.33
N PRO A 49 -7.37 10.91 -8.49
CA PRO A 49 -8.12 9.70 -8.81
C PRO A 49 -8.05 8.69 -7.64
N GLY A 50 -9.16 8.04 -7.31
CA GLY A 50 -9.22 7.04 -6.22
C GLY A 50 -9.31 7.61 -4.80
N GLN A 51 -8.73 8.78 -4.52
CA GLN A 51 -8.61 9.32 -3.15
C GLN A 51 -9.92 9.38 -2.37
N LEU A 52 -11.01 9.85 -2.98
CA LEU A 52 -12.33 9.93 -2.32
C LEU A 52 -12.94 8.54 -2.08
N LEU A 53 -12.69 7.59 -2.98
CA LEU A 53 -13.20 6.23 -2.85
C LEU A 53 -12.46 5.50 -1.73
N ASP A 54 -11.13 5.58 -1.70
CA ASP A 54 -10.31 4.98 -0.64
C ASP A 54 -10.63 5.57 0.73
N GLY A 55 -10.83 6.90 0.80
CA GLY A 55 -11.29 7.56 2.02
C GLY A 55 -12.65 7.06 2.50
N ALA A 56 -13.61 6.85 1.59
CA ALA A 56 -14.92 6.30 1.92
C ALA A 56 -14.83 4.84 2.40
N LEU A 57 -14.06 3.99 1.70
CA LEU A 57 -13.83 2.59 2.08
C LEU A 57 -13.14 2.48 3.44
N LYS A 58 -12.11 3.30 3.69
CA LYS A 58 -11.43 3.38 4.98
C LYS A 58 -12.36 3.83 6.09
N GLY A 59 -13.18 4.85 5.84
CA GLY A 59 -14.20 5.31 6.78
C GLY A 59 -15.17 4.18 7.14
N MET A 60 -15.72 3.48 6.15
CA MET A 60 -16.64 2.35 6.37
C MET A 60 -15.99 1.23 7.17
N ALA A 61 -14.77 0.81 6.82
CA ALA A 61 -14.06 -0.24 7.55
C ALA A 61 -13.83 0.13 9.03
N SER A 62 -13.45 1.40 9.29
CA SER A 62 -13.21 1.89 10.66
C SER A 62 -14.46 1.90 11.56
N THR A 63 -15.67 1.79 11.00
CA THR A 63 -16.92 1.74 11.77
C THR A 63 -17.27 0.35 12.30
N LEU A 64 -16.62 -0.71 11.81
CA LEU A 64 -16.93 -2.08 12.19
C LEU A 64 -16.36 -2.42 13.56
N ASP A 65 -15.04 -2.28 13.72
CA ASP A 65 -14.32 -2.50 14.97
C ASP A 65 -12.89 -1.89 14.92
N PRO A 66 -12.16 -1.80 16.04
CA PRO A 66 -10.82 -1.18 16.09
C PRO A 66 -9.72 -1.91 15.31
N PHE A 67 -9.95 -3.15 14.89
CA PHE A 67 -9.00 -3.98 14.13
C PHE A 67 -9.35 -4.06 12.64
N SER A 68 -10.56 -3.64 12.26
CA SER A 68 -11.00 -3.57 10.87
C SER A 68 -10.35 -2.39 10.16
N GLU A 69 -9.48 -2.66 9.18
CA GLU A 69 -8.83 -1.65 8.36
C GLU A 69 -9.01 -1.97 6.86
N PHE A 70 -9.19 -0.91 6.07
CA PHE A 70 -9.12 -1.00 4.61
C PHE A 70 -7.67 -0.83 4.15
N ILE A 71 -7.21 -1.77 3.32
CA ILE A 71 -5.88 -1.73 2.70
C ILE A 71 -6.09 -1.38 1.22
N SER A 72 -5.59 -0.23 0.80
CA SER A 72 -5.58 0.15 -0.62
C SER A 72 -4.62 -0.73 -1.42
N ALA A 73 -4.76 -0.78 -2.75
CA ALA A 73 -3.87 -1.55 -3.62
C ALA A 73 -2.39 -1.14 -3.46
N GLU A 74 -2.13 0.15 -3.26
CA GLU A 74 -0.78 0.71 -3.04
C GLU A 74 -0.20 0.24 -1.70
N GLN A 75 -1.00 0.26 -0.62
CA GLN A 75 -0.59 -0.26 0.69
C GLN A 75 -0.37 -1.77 0.67
N LEU A 76 -1.20 -2.51 -0.06
CA LEU A 76 -1.04 -3.96 -0.22
C LEU A 76 0.26 -4.26 -0.97
N GLN A 77 0.54 -3.53 -2.05
CA GLN A 77 1.80 -3.64 -2.77
C GLN A 77 2.98 -3.38 -1.83
N GLN A 78 2.98 -2.25 -1.11
CA GLN A 78 4.06 -1.92 -0.18
C GLN A 78 4.23 -2.99 0.92
N PHE A 79 3.14 -3.57 1.40
CA PHE A 79 3.18 -4.68 2.35
C PHE A 79 3.81 -5.94 1.75
N GLU A 80 3.44 -6.32 0.53
CA GLU A 80 4.06 -7.42 -0.21
C GLU A 80 5.54 -7.17 -0.49
N GLU A 81 5.91 -5.94 -0.85
CA GLU A 81 7.30 -5.53 -1.06
C GLU A 81 8.11 -5.66 0.23
N SER A 82 7.57 -5.25 1.37
CA SER A 82 8.25 -5.37 2.68
C SER A 82 8.37 -6.83 3.16
N THR A 83 7.35 -7.65 2.90
CA THR A 83 7.29 -9.05 3.38
C THR A 83 8.14 -9.97 2.50
N THR A 84 8.08 -9.77 1.18
CA THR A 84 8.85 -10.57 0.22
C THR A 84 10.20 -9.96 -0.10
N GLY A 85 10.50 -8.79 0.48
CA GLY A 85 11.64 -7.90 0.19
C GLY A 85 11.92 -7.65 -1.29
N ARG A 86 10.89 -7.85 -2.13
CA ARG A 86 10.88 -7.42 -3.52
C ARG A 86 10.47 -5.96 -3.52
N PHE A 87 11.41 -5.04 -3.40
CA PHE A 87 11.13 -3.63 -3.65
C PHE A 87 10.83 -3.45 -5.15
N GLY A 88 9.67 -2.89 -5.48
CA GLY A 88 9.28 -2.62 -6.86
C GLY A 88 10.31 -1.70 -7.52
N GLY A 89 11.01 -2.21 -8.52
CA GLY A 89 12.16 -1.52 -9.13
C GLY A 89 13.25 -2.49 -9.54
N LEU A 90 14.50 -2.04 -9.54
CA LEU A 90 15.66 -2.68 -10.20
C LEU A 90 15.97 -4.14 -9.82
N GLY A 91 15.30 -4.71 -8.80
CA GLY A 91 15.48 -6.12 -8.42
C GLY A 91 16.67 -6.35 -7.50
N VAL A 92 16.80 -5.54 -6.45
CA VAL A 92 17.92 -5.59 -5.51
C VAL A 92 17.43 -5.64 -4.06
N TRP A 93 18.03 -6.53 -3.28
CA TRP A 93 17.88 -6.58 -1.83
C TRP A 93 18.83 -5.57 -1.19
N ILE A 94 18.32 -4.69 -0.34
CA ILE A 94 19.10 -3.64 0.33
C ILE A 94 18.86 -3.64 1.84
N GLN A 95 19.82 -3.10 2.57
CA GLN A 95 19.74 -2.80 3.99
C GLN A 95 20.28 -1.39 4.24
N VAL A 96 19.85 -0.76 5.33
CA VAL A 96 20.49 0.47 5.82
C VAL A 96 21.48 0.10 6.93
N GLU A 97 22.75 0.46 6.74
CA GLU A 97 23.84 0.27 7.71
C GLU A 97 24.62 1.59 7.83
N GLU A 98 24.79 2.09 9.06
CA GLU A 98 25.47 3.38 9.33
C GLU A 98 24.91 4.57 8.52
N GLY A 99 23.59 4.57 8.27
CA GLY A 99 22.92 5.62 7.48
C GLY A 99 23.13 5.52 5.96
N LEU A 100 23.84 4.49 5.50
CA LEU A 100 24.08 4.20 4.08
C LEU A 100 23.20 3.05 3.62
N VAL A 101 22.73 3.13 2.38
CA VAL A 101 22.04 2.01 1.73
C VAL A 101 23.08 1.04 1.17
N VAL A 102 23.06 -0.20 1.65
CA VAL A 102 23.99 -1.28 1.26
C VAL A 102 23.22 -2.38 0.53
N VAL A 103 23.76 -2.85 -0.58
CA VAL A 103 23.23 -3.98 -1.34
C VAL A 103 23.51 -5.28 -0.59
N ILE A 104 22.46 -6.02 -0.25
CA ILE A 104 22.57 -7.40 0.27
C ILE A 104 22.82 -8.36 -0.89
N SER A 105 21.97 -8.31 -1.93
CA SER A 105 22.10 -9.15 -3.13
C SER A 105 21.26 -8.61 -4.29
N PRO A 106 21.78 -8.58 -5.52
CA PRO A 106 20.91 -8.51 -6.71
C PRO A 106 20.06 -9.78 -6.83
N ILE A 107 18.91 -9.68 -7.49
CA ILE A 107 18.06 -10.83 -7.86
C ILE A 107 18.44 -11.27 -9.27
N GLU A 108 18.74 -12.55 -9.48
CA GLU A 108 19.13 -13.09 -10.78
C GLU A 108 18.12 -12.76 -11.88
N GLY A 109 18.61 -12.30 -13.04
CA GLY A 109 17.79 -11.95 -14.20
C GLY A 109 17.03 -10.61 -14.08
N THR A 110 17.34 -9.79 -13.07
CA THR A 110 16.79 -8.42 -12.95
C THR A 110 17.76 -7.36 -13.49
N PRO A 111 17.29 -6.13 -13.76
CA PRO A 111 18.18 -5.04 -14.20
C PRO A 111 19.36 -4.78 -13.27
N ALA A 112 19.20 -4.95 -11.95
CA ALA A 112 20.28 -4.84 -10.97
C ALA A 112 21.36 -5.91 -11.18
N TRP A 113 20.96 -7.15 -11.49
CA TRP A 113 21.87 -8.25 -11.80
C TRP A 113 22.61 -8.01 -13.12
N GLU A 114 21.89 -7.60 -14.15
CA GLU A 114 22.47 -7.27 -15.47
C GLU A 114 23.40 -6.06 -15.41
N ALA A 115 23.11 -5.09 -14.53
CA ALA A 115 23.98 -3.96 -14.25
C ALA A 115 25.24 -4.33 -13.45
N GLY A 116 25.33 -5.58 -12.97
CA GLY A 116 26.49 -6.09 -12.25
C GLY A 116 26.63 -5.57 -10.82
N LEU A 117 25.52 -5.18 -10.17
CA LEU A 117 25.54 -4.85 -8.74
C LEU A 117 25.98 -6.06 -7.93
N LEU A 118 26.81 -5.82 -6.91
CA LEU A 118 27.34 -6.87 -6.05
C LEU A 118 26.88 -6.69 -4.60
N PRO A 119 26.78 -7.80 -3.83
CA PRO A 119 26.67 -7.74 -2.38
C PRO A 119 27.77 -6.85 -1.78
N GLY A 120 27.37 -5.90 -0.94
CA GLY A 120 28.24 -4.92 -0.29
C GLY A 120 28.35 -3.58 -1.00
N ASP A 121 27.81 -3.43 -2.21
CA ASP A 121 27.78 -2.13 -2.90
C ASP A 121 27.00 -1.09 -2.09
N LYS A 122 27.53 0.13 -2.01
CA LYS A 122 26.91 1.24 -1.29
C LYS A 122 26.25 2.20 -2.27
N ILE A 123 24.94 2.39 -2.12
CA ILE A 123 24.16 3.30 -2.98
C ILE A 123 24.27 4.71 -2.41
N HIS A 124 25.04 5.56 -3.09
CA HIS A 124 25.25 6.95 -2.66
C HIS A 124 24.11 7.88 -3.09
N ALA A 125 23.51 7.67 -4.26
CA ALA A 125 22.43 8.51 -4.79
C ALA A 125 21.55 7.75 -5.81
N VAL A 126 20.30 8.18 -5.94
CA VAL A 126 19.35 7.74 -6.97
C VAL A 126 18.84 8.98 -7.71
N ASP A 127 18.95 8.98 -9.05
CA ASP A 127 18.61 10.14 -9.90
C ASP A 127 19.27 11.46 -9.44
N GLY A 128 20.50 11.37 -8.97
CA GLY A 128 21.27 12.51 -8.44
C GLY A 128 20.81 13.01 -7.07
N LYS A 129 19.83 12.36 -6.42
CA LYS A 129 19.42 12.66 -5.05
C LYS A 129 20.20 11.78 -4.07
N PRO A 130 20.91 12.34 -3.09
CA PRO A 130 21.66 11.56 -2.10
C PRO A 130 20.75 10.59 -1.34
N CYS A 131 21.24 9.37 -1.16
CA CYS A 131 20.63 8.33 -0.32
C CYS A 131 21.28 8.34 1.07
N GLU A 132 21.08 9.44 1.79
CA GLU A 132 21.47 9.54 3.21
C GLU A 132 20.22 9.41 4.07
N PHE A 133 20.10 8.29 4.76
CA PHE A 133 19.07 8.13 5.77
C PHE A 133 19.68 8.55 7.09
N ALA A 134 19.25 9.69 7.62
CA ALA A 134 19.68 10.11 8.95
C ALA A 134 19.31 9.02 9.95
N SER A 135 20.32 8.41 10.59
CA SER A 135 20.11 7.60 11.78
C SER A 135 19.52 8.50 12.85
N VAL A 136 18.19 8.47 12.99
CA VAL A 136 17.54 9.03 14.18
C VAL A 136 17.91 8.10 15.33
N SER A 137 18.90 8.52 16.12
CA SER A 137 19.14 7.98 17.47
C SER A 137 18.08 8.47 18.44
#